data_AF-A0A9P4Y3T0-F1
#
_entry.id   AF-A0A9P4Y3T0-F1
#
_cell.length_a   1.000
_cell.length_b   1.000
_cell.length_c   1.000
_cell.angle_alpha   90.00
_cell.angle_beta   90.00
_cell.angle_gamma   90.00
#
_symmetry.space_group_name_H-M   'P 1'
#
loop_
_entity.id
_entity.type
_entity.pdbx_description
1 polymer ?
#
loop_
_entity_poly.entity_id
_entity_poly.type
_entity_poly.pdbx_seq_one_letter_code
_entity_poly.pdbx_strand_id
1 'polypeptide(L)'
;MSSDKIRIKDWIQPRHPSKMPSQAATKIMICVSHILLSIDTIVNVCGPSRLKGPEDEGLPEAFPVVLEHLSTTASVFCAIKRRLSDRNCDKDSREQKESYPSVQQLVDDCRTKATKMATIYEAVVPGDAKGRETRYRQKTSVDETVEALMKDMLASMLQVAESPLGLIKEKEQNELKAALDLVAKLPPSLTEEEQFGYVYHINNNGSGLQPVHSGRGHQHIYGHNMGGTFHGATHVYSAKLHQED
;
A
#
# COMPACT_ATOMS: atom_id res chain seq x y z
N MET A 1 20.67 -14.53 -19.53
CA MET A 1 21.22 -13.26 -18.99
C MET A 1 21.03 -13.31 -17.49
N SER A 2 22.14 -13.21 -16.74
CA SER A 2 22.20 -13.43 -15.30
C SER A 2 21.49 -12.30 -14.56
N SER A 3 20.33 -12.56 -13.97
CA SER A 3 19.72 -11.64 -13.01
C SER A 3 20.51 -11.72 -11.72
N ASP A 4 21.41 -10.77 -11.51
CA ASP A 4 22.03 -10.51 -10.21
C ASP A 4 20.92 -10.17 -9.21
N LYS A 5 20.47 -11.20 -8.49
CA LYS A 5 19.57 -11.07 -7.35
C LYS A 5 20.34 -10.40 -6.22
N ILE A 6 20.43 -9.07 -6.27
CA ILE A 6 20.83 -8.26 -5.12
C ILE A 6 19.82 -8.55 -4.02
N ARG A 7 20.25 -9.21 -2.95
CA ARG A 7 19.40 -9.49 -1.79
C ARG A 7 19.22 -8.19 -1.02
N ILE A 8 17.98 -7.84 -0.68
CA ILE A 8 17.62 -6.68 0.15
C ILE A 8 18.41 -6.64 1.49
N LYS A 9 18.83 -7.80 2.00
CA LYS A 9 19.70 -7.93 3.17
C LYS A 9 21.04 -7.19 3.03
N ASP A 10 21.52 -6.97 1.81
CA ASP A 10 22.76 -6.24 1.54
C ASP A 10 22.59 -4.71 1.72
N TRP A 11 21.36 -4.21 1.88
CA TRP A 11 21.06 -2.79 2.12
C TRP A 11 21.17 -2.38 3.60
N ILE A 12 21.30 -3.34 4.51
CA ILE A 12 21.30 -3.14 5.97
C ILE A 12 22.69 -3.41 6.55
N GLN A 13 23.77 -3.05 5.85
CA GLN A 13 25.09 -3.00 6.50
C GLN A 13 25.35 -1.61 7.09
N PRO A 14 25.53 -1.49 8.42
CA PRO A 14 25.89 -0.23 9.04
C PRO A 14 27.32 0.14 8.66
N ARG A 15 27.49 1.11 7.77
CA ARG A 15 28.75 1.83 7.65
C ARG A 15 28.78 2.91 8.71
N HIS A 16 29.84 2.93 9.52
CA HIS A 16 30.05 3.99 10.50
C HIS A 16 30.10 5.35 9.79
N PRO A 17 29.20 6.30 10.11
CA PRO A 17 29.25 7.62 9.53
C PRO A 17 30.51 8.34 10.03
N SER A 18 31.25 8.98 9.11
CA SER A 18 32.49 9.70 9.45
C SER A 18 32.24 10.93 10.34
N LYS A 19 30.99 11.41 10.42
CA LYS A 19 30.47 12.46 11.31
C LYS A 19 28.99 12.20 11.60
N MET A 20 28.50 12.54 12.80
CA MET A 20 27.08 12.40 13.12
C MET A 20 26.23 13.31 12.22
N PRO A 21 25.16 12.79 11.58
CA PRO A 21 24.23 13.60 10.80
C PRO A 21 23.47 14.59 11.69
N SER A 22 23.01 15.70 11.11
CA SER A 22 22.18 16.66 11.86
C SER A 22 20.90 16.00 12.39
N GLN A 23 20.28 16.61 13.40
CA GLN A 23 19.00 16.11 13.94
C GLN A 23 17.92 16.02 12.84
N ALA A 24 17.87 16.99 11.93
CA ALA A 24 16.93 17.00 10.82
C ALA A 24 17.19 15.86 9.81
N ALA A 25 18.45 15.67 9.40
CA ALA A 25 18.85 14.55 8.54
C ALA A 25 18.56 13.20 9.20
N THR A 26 18.79 13.09 10.51
CA THR A 26 18.52 11.88 11.29
C THR A 26 17.05 11.49 11.26
N LYS A 27 16.13 12.47 11.43
CA LYS A 27 14.68 12.22 11.35
C LYS A 27 14.27 11.66 9.99
N ILE A 28 14.79 12.24 8.91
CA ILE A 28 14.52 11.74 7.55
C ILE A 28 15.06 10.32 7.40
N MET A 29 16.30 10.04 7.83
CA MET A 29 16.89 8.71 7.75
C MET A 29 16.11 7.63 8.52
N ILE A 30 15.53 7.97 9.67
CA ILE A 30 14.66 7.06 10.43
C ILE A 30 13.41 6.74 9.60
N CYS A 31 12.75 7.74 9.03
CA CYS A 31 11.57 7.55 8.18
C CYS A 31 11.89 6.70 6.94
N VAL A 32 13.02 6.97 6.28
CA VAL A 32 13.50 6.16 5.16
C VAL A 32 13.75 4.71 5.57
N SER A 33 14.31 4.48 6.76
CA SER A 33 14.54 3.11 7.25
C SER A 33 13.23 2.37 7.47
N HIS A 34 12.19 3.04 7.98
CA HIS A 34 10.87 2.45 8.14
C HIS A 34 10.22 2.13 6.78
N ILE A 35 10.35 3.01 5.78
CA ILE A 35 9.87 2.75 4.42
C ILE A 35 10.54 1.48 3.86
N LEU A 36 11.87 1.38 3.96
CA LEU A 36 12.61 0.22 3.47
C LEU A 36 12.18 -1.08 4.17
N LEU A 37 11.87 -1.03 5.47
CA LEU A 37 11.31 -2.18 6.19
C LEU A 37 9.93 -2.57 5.66
N SER A 38 9.03 -1.60 5.45
CA SER A 38 7.70 -1.86 4.88
C SER A 38 7.80 -2.48 3.48
N ILE A 39 8.74 -2.02 2.65
CA ILE A 39 8.98 -2.62 1.33
C ILE A 39 9.52 -4.05 1.45
N ASP A 40 10.48 -4.29 2.34
CA ASP A 40 11.01 -5.64 2.59
C ASP A 40 9.90 -6.59 3.07
N THR A 41 9.01 -6.13 3.96
CA THR A 41 7.82 -6.88 4.38
C THR A 41 6.97 -7.28 3.19
N ILE A 42 6.63 -6.35 2.29
CA ILE A 42 5.84 -6.65 1.09
C ILE A 42 6.54 -7.71 0.22
N VAL A 43 7.83 -7.53 -0.06
CA VAL A 43 8.60 -8.46 -0.89
C VAL A 43 8.66 -9.85 -0.27
N ASN A 44 8.85 -9.94 1.04
CA ASN A 44 8.90 -11.21 1.78
C ASN A 44 7.54 -11.93 1.77
N VAL A 45 6.44 -11.18 1.92
CA VAL A 45 5.07 -11.72 1.86
C VAL A 45 4.75 -12.27 0.47
N CYS A 46 5.22 -11.60 -0.59
CA CYS A 46 4.97 -11.99 -1.97
C CYS A 46 5.77 -13.23 -2.39
N GLY A 47 7.03 -13.37 -1.94
CA GLY A 47 7.89 -14.49 -2.31
C GLY A 47 8.10 -14.69 -3.83
N PRO A 48 9.03 -15.56 -4.25
CA PRO A 48 9.32 -15.78 -5.67
C PRO A 48 8.23 -16.56 -6.45
N SER A 49 7.17 -17.01 -5.77
CA SER A 49 6.20 -17.99 -6.29
C SER A 49 4.73 -17.62 -6.07
N ARG A 50 4.37 -16.55 -5.32
CA ARG A 50 2.96 -16.29 -4.94
C ARG A 50 2.23 -15.25 -5.81
N LEU A 51 2.89 -14.74 -6.85
CA LEU A 51 2.35 -13.79 -7.83
C LEU A 51 2.70 -14.19 -9.28
N LYS A 52 2.86 -15.49 -9.53
CA LYS A 52 3.18 -16.01 -10.86
C LYS A 52 1.96 -16.68 -11.49
N GLY A 53 1.24 -15.94 -12.31
CA GLY A 53 0.37 -16.52 -13.34
C GLY A 53 -0.93 -15.74 -13.57
N PRO A 54 -1.50 -15.83 -14.79
CA PRO A 54 -2.42 -14.85 -15.38
C PRO A 54 -3.82 -14.78 -14.74
N GLU A 55 -4.12 -15.63 -13.76
CA GLU A 55 -5.39 -15.68 -13.03
C GLU A 55 -5.09 -16.10 -11.58
N ASP A 56 -4.29 -15.29 -10.86
CA ASP A 56 -4.25 -15.34 -9.40
C ASP A 56 -5.63 -14.89 -8.88
N GLU A 57 -6.61 -15.81 -8.93
CA GLU A 57 -8.05 -15.60 -8.68
C GLU A 57 -8.27 -14.54 -7.57
N GLY A 58 -8.82 -13.39 -7.94
CA GLY A 58 -9.28 -12.36 -7.01
C GLY A 58 -8.30 -11.25 -6.61
N LEU A 59 -7.15 -11.07 -7.29
CA LEU A 59 -6.28 -9.91 -7.10
C LEU A 59 -6.33 -8.92 -8.28
N PRO A 60 -6.41 -7.60 -8.01
CA PRO A 60 -6.30 -6.58 -9.06
C PRO A 60 -4.94 -6.59 -9.77
N GLU A 61 -4.93 -6.22 -11.06
CA GLU A 61 -3.73 -6.10 -11.90
C GLU A 61 -2.67 -5.14 -11.30
N ALA A 62 -3.11 -4.21 -10.46
CA ALA A 62 -2.23 -3.29 -9.77
C ALA A 62 -1.20 -3.97 -8.86
N PHE A 63 -1.50 -5.13 -8.26
CA PHE A 63 -0.59 -5.82 -7.34
C PHE A 63 0.77 -6.19 -7.97
N PRO A 64 0.83 -6.97 -9.06
CA PRO A 64 2.10 -7.31 -9.69
C PRO A 64 2.86 -6.08 -10.21
N VAL A 65 2.16 -5.08 -10.77
CA VAL A 65 2.79 -3.87 -11.31
C VAL A 65 3.38 -3.01 -10.19
N VAL A 66 2.65 -2.82 -9.09
CA VAL A 66 3.17 -2.10 -7.91
C VAL A 66 4.39 -2.83 -7.35
N LEU A 67 4.35 -4.16 -7.22
CA LEU A 67 5.46 -4.94 -6.70
C LEU A 67 6.74 -4.78 -7.54
N GLU A 68 6.63 -4.73 -8.87
CA GLU A 68 7.77 -4.49 -9.76
C GLU A 68 8.47 -3.16 -9.42
N HIS A 69 7.68 -2.11 -9.21
CA HIS A 69 8.18 -0.76 -8.96
C HIS A 69 8.64 -0.51 -7.50
N LEU A 70 8.25 -1.35 -6.54
CA LEU A 70 8.76 -1.27 -5.17
C LEU A 70 10.28 -1.42 -5.10
N SER A 71 10.87 -2.22 -6.00
CA SER A 71 12.32 -2.39 -6.09
C SER A 71 13.03 -1.08 -6.47
N THR A 72 12.52 -0.38 -7.48
CA THR A 72 12.98 0.95 -7.90
C THR A 72 12.86 1.94 -6.75
N THR A 73 11.69 2.01 -6.10
CA THR A 73 11.46 2.91 -4.98
C THR A 73 12.43 2.65 -3.81
N ALA A 74 12.64 1.39 -3.44
CA ALA A 74 13.59 1.04 -2.39
C ALA A 74 15.01 1.44 -2.73
N SER A 75 15.44 1.26 -3.99
CA SER A 75 16.78 1.66 -4.44
C SER A 75 17.03 3.17 -4.26
N VAL A 76 16.03 3.99 -4.58
CA VAL A 76 16.13 5.45 -4.43
C VAL A 76 16.11 5.85 -2.95
N PHE A 77 15.27 5.23 -2.12
CA PHE A 77 15.29 5.46 -0.68
C PHE A 77 16.62 5.07 -0.03
N CYS A 78 17.22 3.94 -0.44
CA CYS A 78 18.59 3.58 -0.05
C CYS A 78 19.60 4.66 -0.45
N ALA A 79 19.48 5.21 -1.65
CA ALA A 79 20.35 6.29 -2.11
C ALA A 79 20.17 7.58 -1.30
N ILE A 80 18.93 7.95 -0.96
CA ILE A 80 18.61 9.09 -0.07
C ILE A 80 19.26 8.89 1.29
N LYS A 81 19.06 7.73 1.92
CA LYS A 81 19.64 7.41 3.24
C LYS A 81 21.17 7.49 3.21
N ARG A 82 21.80 6.93 2.18
CA ARG A 82 23.26 7.00 2.01
C ARG A 82 23.74 8.44 1.87
N ARG A 83 23.11 9.23 0.98
CA ARG A 83 23.49 10.64 0.77
C ARG A 83 23.34 11.47 2.03
N LEU A 84 22.26 11.27 2.81
CA LEU A 84 22.08 11.93 4.10
C LEU A 84 23.14 11.51 5.13
N SER A 85 23.57 10.25 5.12
CA SER A 85 24.63 9.75 6.00
C SER A 85 26.00 10.34 5.68
N ASP A 86 26.29 10.52 4.38
CA ASP A 86 27.55 11.06 3.88
C ASP A 86 27.57 12.61 3.89
N ARG A 87 26.42 13.25 4.08
CA ARG A 87 26.25 14.69 3.99
C ARG A 87 26.83 15.42 5.20
N ASN A 88 27.70 16.39 4.94
CA ASN A 88 28.14 17.33 5.95
C ASN A 88 27.14 18.48 6.10
N CYS A 89 26.17 18.30 7.01
CA CYS A 89 25.08 19.26 7.24
C CYS A 89 25.56 20.65 7.73
N ASP A 90 26.78 20.75 8.29
CA ASP A 90 27.34 22.03 8.72
C ASP A 90 27.61 22.95 7.52
N LYS A 91 27.89 22.35 6.36
CA LYS A 91 28.14 23.05 5.08
C LYS A 91 26.88 23.33 4.27
N ASP A 92 25.71 22.93 4.76
CA ASP A 92 24.46 23.18 4.04
C ASP A 92 24.23 24.69 3.92
N SER A 93 23.83 25.11 2.71
CA SER A 93 23.37 26.47 2.48
C SER A 93 22.14 26.77 3.32
N ARG A 94 21.81 28.07 3.47
CA ARG A 94 20.59 28.48 4.19
C ARG A 94 19.33 27.83 3.58
N GLU A 95 19.21 27.86 2.25
CA GLU A 95 18.11 27.25 1.51
C GLU A 95 18.00 25.74 1.75
N GLN A 96 19.14 25.05 1.81
CA GLN A 96 19.18 23.63 2.14
C GLN A 96 18.68 23.37 3.56
N LYS A 97 19.14 24.14 4.55
CA LYS A 97 18.69 24.02 5.94
C LYS A 97 17.17 24.26 6.06
N GLU A 98 16.64 25.23 5.33
CA GLU A 98 15.22 25.57 5.32
C GLU A 98 14.35 24.52 4.59
N SER A 99 14.94 23.68 3.71
CA SER A 99 14.23 22.62 2.99
C SER A 99 14.07 21.29 3.75
N TYR A 100 14.78 21.09 4.86
CA TYR A 100 14.66 19.85 5.65
C TYR A 100 13.23 19.58 6.15
N PRO A 101 12.47 20.55 6.68
CA PRO A 101 11.11 20.30 7.16
C PRO A 101 10.16 19.81 6.06
N SER A 102 10.19 20.42 4.86
CA SER A 102 9.34 20.00 3.75
C SER A 102 9.73 18.62 3.22
N VAL A 103 11.03 18.34 3.09
CA VAL A 103 11.51 17.01 2.72
C VAL A 103 11.14 15.97 3.79
N GLN A 104 11.24 16.32 5.07
CA GLN A 104 10.83 15.44 6.16
C GLN A 104 9.34 15.10 6.06
N GLN A 105 8.49 16.08 5.80
CA GLN A 105 7.05 15.87 5.64
C GLN A 105 6.76 14.92 4.47
N LEU A 106 7.36 15.17 3.29
CA LEU A 106 7.18 14.30 2.12
C LEU A 106 7.64 12.86 2.38
N VAL A 107 8.76 12.67 3.08
CA VAL A 107 9.25 11.33 3.44
C VAL A 107 8.38 10.68 4.53
N ASP A 108 7.80 11.45 5.45
CA ASP A 108 6.85 10.94 6.45
C ASP A 108 5.55 10.47 5.79
N ASP A 109 5.07 11.22 4.79
CA ASP A 109 3.91 10.83 3.99
C ASP A 109 4.19 9.53 3.22
N CYS A 110 5.38 9.41 2.60
CA CYS A 110 5.81 8.15 1.98
C CYS A 110 5.85 6.99 2.98
N ARG A 111 6.30 7.24 4.22
CA ARG A 111 6.30 6.22 5.29
C ARG A 111 4.89 5.72 5.57
N THR A 112 3.95 6.63 5.77
CA THR A 112 2.56 6.27 6.06
C THR A 112 1.96 5.43 4.93
N LYS A 113 2.20 5.81 3.67
CA LYS A 113 1.74 5.07 2.48
C LYS A 113 2.39 3.69 2.36
N ALA A 114 3.71 3.60 2.55
CA ALA A 114 4.44 2.33 2.51
C ALA A 114 3.95 1.35 3.60
N THR A 115 3.70 1.84 4.82
CA THR A 115 3.14 1.02 5.92
C THR A 115 1.71 0.56 5.63
N LYS A 116 0.87 1.44 5.08
CA LYS A 116 -0.50 1.06 4.67
C LYS A 116 -0.46 -0.03 3.60
N MET A 117 0.37 0.15 2.58
CA MET A 117 0.56 -0.83 1.53
C MET A 117 1.06 -2.17 2.10
N ALA A 118 2.05 -2.17 3.00
CA ALA A 118 2.50 -3.40 3.67
C ALA A 118 1.35 -4.11 4.40
N THR A 119 0.52 -3.37 5.12
CA THR A 119 -0.67 -3.91 5.80
C THR A 119 -1.65 -4.56 4.81
N ILE A 120 -1.86 -3.96 3.64
CA ILE A 120 -2.71 -4.52 2.58
C ILE A 120 -2.11 -5.83 2.06
N TYR A 121 -0.83 -5.83 1.69
CA TYR A 121 -0.16 -7.03 1.18
C TYR A 121 -0.15 -8.18 2.20
N GLU A 122 0.14 -7.89 3.47
CA GLU A 122 0.10 -8.87 4.57
C GLU A 122 -1.29 -9.46 4.81
N ALA A 123 -2.35 -8.69 4.58
CA ALA A 123 -3.71 -9.18 4.76
C ALA A 123 -4.23 -9.96 3.55
N VAL A 124 -3.84 -9.54 2.35
CA VAL A 124 -4.44 -10.05 1.11
C VAL A 124 -3.66 -11.26 0.58
N VAL A 125 -2.33 -11.17 0.50
CA VAL A 125 -1.49 -12.17 -0.19
C VAL A 125 -1.42 -13.50 0.56
N PRO A 126 -1.30 -13.54 1.90
CA PRO A 126 -1.41 -14.79 2.65
C PRO A 126 -2.84 -15.33 2.63
N GLY A 127 -2.99 -16.63 2.38
CA GLY A 127 -4.28 -17.32 2.43
C GLY A 127 -4.68 -17.94 1.10
N ASP A 128 -5.91 -18.44 1.07
CA ASP A 128 -6.56 -18.98 -0.11
C ASP A 128 -6.80 -17.86 -1.15
N ALA A 129 -6.69 -18.20 -2.43
CA ALA A 129 -6.91 -17.26 -3.54
C ALA A 129 -8.34 -16.71 -3.53
N LYS A 130 -9.33 -17.57 -3.28
CA LYS A 130 -10.77 -17.25 -3.33
C LYS A 130 -11.20 -16.12 -2.38
N GLY A 131 -10.54 -15.93 -1.24
CA GLY A 131 -10.83 -14.85 -0.29
C GLY A 131 -10.04 -13.55 -0.49
N ARG A 132 -9.11 -13.48 -1.45
CA ARG A 132 -8.18 -12.33 -1.60
C ARG A 132 -8.92 -11.03 -1.89
N GLU A 133 -9.86 -11.05 -2.83
CA GLU A 133 -10.62 -9.87 -3.21
C GLU A 133 -11.42 -9.30 -2.03
N THR A 134 -12.11 -10.17 -1.28
CA THR A 134 -12.84 -9.76 -0.08
C THR A 134 -11.92 -9.17 0.97
N ARG A 135 -10.75 -9.79 1.23
CA ARG A 135 -9.76 -9.25 2.16
C ARG A 135 -9.21 -7.91 1.68
N TYR A 136 -9.02 -7.74 0.37
CA TYR A 136 -8.57 -6.47 -0.21
C TYR A 136 -9.60 -5.38 0.05
N ARG A 137 -10.87 -5.59 -0.35
CA ARG A 137 -11.98 -4.65 -0.12
C ARG A 137 -12.17 -4.29 1.36
N GLN A 138 -11.88 -5.20 2.30
CA GLN A 138 -11.96 -4.92 3.75
C GLN A 138 -10.80 -4.07 4.30
N LYS A 139 -9.66 -4.00 3.61
CA LYS A 139 -8.43 -3.37 4.11
C LYS A 139 -8.11 -2.04 3.44
N THR A 140 -8.81 -1.72 2.36
CA THR A 140 -8.60 -0.50 1.59
C THR A 140 -9.91 0.26 1.38
N SER A 141 -9.79 1.52 0.99
CA SER A 141 -10.86 2.36 0.47
C SER A 141 -10.54 2.75 -0.98
N VAL A 142 -11.49 3.37 -1.68
CA VAL A 142 -11.31 3.85 -3.06
C VAL A 142 -10.07 4.75 -3.20
N ASP A 143 -9.75 5.56 -2.20
CA ASP A 143 -8.59 6.47 -2.21
C ASP A 143 -7.29 5.84 -1.69
N GLU A 144 -7.34 4.62 -1.11
CA GLU A 144 -6.19 3.95 -0.48
C GLU A 144 -5.80 2.65 -1.20
N THR A 145 -6.13 2.53 -2.49
CA THR A 145 -5.76 1.37 -3.29
C THR A 145 -4.24 1.26 -3.46
N VAL A 146 -3.74 0.06 -3.79
CA VAL A 146 -2.28 -0.15 -3.92
C VAL A 146 -1.66 0.71 -5.02
N GLU A 147 -2.35 0.91 -6.14
CA GLU A 147 -1.92 1.80 -7.21
C GLU A 147 -1.95 3.28 -6.79
N ALA A 148 -2.97 3.73 -6.05
CA ALA A 148 -3.05 5.10 -5.55
C ALA A 148 -1.92 5.40 -4.56
N LEU A 149 -1.71 4.52 -3.58
CA LEU A 149 -0.64 4.65 -2.59
C LEU A 149 0.75 4.69 -3.25
N MET A 150 0.97 3.83 -4.26
CA MET A 150 2.25 3.79 -4.99
C MET A 150 2.44 5.06 -5.83
N LYS A 151 1.41 5.49 -6.56
CA LYS A 151 1.42 6.72 -7.37
C LYS A 151 1.78 7.93 -6.51
N ASP A 152 1.12 8.09 -5.37
CA ASP A 152 1.37 9.20 -4.47
C ASP A 152 2.78 9.16 -3.87
N MET A 153 3.27 7.97 -3.52
CA MET A 153 4.63 7.82 -3.01
C MET A 153 5.66 8.23 -4.08
N LEU A 154 5.48 7.81 -5.33
CA LEU A 154 6.34 8.22 -6.45
C LEU A 154 6.26 9.74 -6.69
N ALA A 155 5.08 10.34 -6.65
CA ALA A 155 4.89 11.78 -6.78
C ALA A 155 5.58 12.56 -5.64
N SER A 156 5.44 12.11 -4.39
CA SER A 156 6.14 12.70 -3.24
C SER A 156 7.67 12.61 -3.39
N MET A 157 8.19 11.50 -3.93
CA MET A 157 9.63 11.38 -4.21
C MET A 157 10.10 12.33 -5.31
N LEU A 158 9.29 12.57 -6.35
CA LEU A 158 9.61 13.58 -7.37
C LEU A 158 9.65 15.00 -6.78
N GLN A 159 8.77 15.32 -5.83
CA GLN A 159 8.85 16.59 -5.08
C GLN A 159 10.12 16.67 -4.21
N VAL A 160 10.55 15.55 -3.60
CA VAL A 160 11.86 15.50 -2.91
C VAL A 160 13.01 15.74 -3.88
N ALA A 161 12.91 15.29 -5.13
CA ALA A 161 13.93 15.52 -6.16
C ALA A 161 14.06 17.01 -6.55
N GLU A 162 12.99 17.78 -6.43
CA GLU A 162 12.97 19.23 -6.66
C GLU A 162 13.57 20.02 -5.49
N SER A 163 13.81 19.38 -4.34
CA SER A 163 14.34 20.07 -3.16
C SER A 163 15.81 20.53 -3.35
N PRO A 164 16.20 21.67 -2.75
CA PRO A 164 17.58 22.15 -2.74
C PRO A 164 18.59 21.18 -2.10
N LEU A 165 18.11 20.16 -1.38
CA LEU A 165 18.96 19.13 -0.81
C LEU A 165 19.62 18.26 -1.90
N GLY A 166 19.05 18.15 -3.11
CA GLY A 166 19.63 17.33 -4.17
C GLY A 166 19.80 15.86 -3.77
N LEU A 167 18.85 15.33 -2.98
CA LEU A 167 18.92 13.97 -2.44
C LEU A 167 18.63 12.90 -3.49
N ILE A 168 18.03 13.26 -4.62
CA ILE A 168 17.70 12.37 -5.74
C ILE A 168 18.39 12.93 -6.98
N LYS A 169 19.13 12.08 -7.69
CA LYS A 169 19.83 12.46 -8.92
C LYS A 169 18.92 12.35 -10.12
N GLU A 170 19.26 13.05 -11.21
CA GLU A 170 18.51 13.05 -12.46
C GLU A 170 18.19 11.63 -12.99
N LYS A 171 19.17 10.72 -12.94
CA LYS A 171 18.94 9.31 -13.34
C LYS A 171 17.81 8.65 -12.53
N GLU A 172 17.85 8.81 -11.21
CA GLU A 172 16.84 8.24 -10.31
C GLU A 172 15.49 8.95 -10.50
N GLN A 173 15.50 10.26 -10.76
CA GLN A 173 14.30 11.01 -11.07
C GLN A 173 13.63 10.50 -12.36
N ASN A 174 14.41 10.16 -13.38
CA ASN A 174 13.89 9.58 -14.63
C ASN A 174 13.31 8.18 -14.40
N GLU A 175 13.96 7.35 -13.58
CA GLU A 175 13.44 6.04 -13.18
C GLU A 175 12.11 6.16 -12.40
N LEU A 176 12.00 7.15 -11.50
CA LEU A 176 10.76 7.44 -10.77
C LEU A 176 9.64 7.94 -11.69
N LYS A 177 9.95 8.81 -12.67
CA LYS A 177 8.97 9.28 -13.66
C LYS A 177 8.45 8.12 -14.51
N ALA A 178 9.34 7.26 -15.00
CA ALA A 178 8.94 6.09 -15.77
C ALA A 178 8.04 5.14 -14.96
N ALA A 179 8.36 4.90 -13.68
CA ALA A 179 7.51 4.13 -12.79
C ALA A 179 6.15 4.80 -12.55
N LEU A 180 6.14 6.13 -12.37
CA LEU A 180 4.90 6.89 -12.16
C LEU A 180 3.99 6.80 -13.40
N ASP A 181 4.55 6.94 -14.59
CA ASP A 181 3.80 6.86 -15.85
C ASP A 181 3.18 5.47 -16.07
N LEU A 182 3.83 4.40 -15.60
CA LEU A 182 3.30 3.05 -15.67
C LEU A 182 2.18 2.82 -14.65
N VAL A 183 2.40 3.20 -13.39
CA VAL A 183 1.39 3.08 -12.33
C VAL A 183 0.16 3.95 -12.62
N ALA A 184 0.35 5.15 -13.20
CA ALA A 184 -0.75 6.05 -13.53
C ALA A 184 -1.64 5.55 -14.68
N LYS A 185 -1.18 4.57 -15.48
CA LYS A 185 -1.98 3.94 -16.54
C LYS A 185 -2.83 2.78 -16.04
N LEU A 186 -2.65 2.36 -14.79
CA LEU A 186 -3.44 1.28 -14.21
C LEU A 186 -4.90 1.72 -14.06
N PRO A 187 -5.86 0.85 -14.39
CA PRO A 187 -7.25 1.09 -14.03
C PRO A 187 -7.39 1.06 -12.50
N PRO A 188 -8.35 1.83 -11.94
CA PRO A 188 -8.62 1.78 -10.52
C PRO A 188 -9.06 0.37 -10.11
N SER A 189 -8.43 -0.18 -9.08
CA SER A 189 -8.69 -1.52 -8.57
C SER A 189 -10.03 -1.64 -7.84
N LEU A 190 -10.64 -0.51 -7.46
CA LEU A 190 -11.92 -0.42 -6.77
C LEU A 190 -12.69 0.80 -7.28
N THR A 191 -13.97 0.62 -7.55
CA THR A 191 -14.92 1.72 -7.81
C THR A 191 -15.84 1.93 -6.62
N GLU A 192 -16.43 3.12 -6.47
CA GLU A 192 -17.34 3.44 -5.36
C GLU A 192 -18.53 2.46 -5.28
N GLU A 193 -19.09 2.07 -6.43
CA GLU A 193 -20.22 1.14 -6.52
C GLU A 193 -19.89 -0.23 -5.91
N GLU A 194 -18.66 -0.70 -6.08
CA GLU A 194 -18.23 -1.98 -5.54
C GLU A 194 -17.81 -1.93 -4.07
N GLN A 195 -17.56 -0.74 -3.51
CA GLN A 195 -17.29 -0.56 -2.09
C GLN A 195 -18.58 -0.67 -1.25
N PHE A 196 -19.72 -0.25 -1.83
CA PHE A 196 -21.04 -0.31 -1.20
C PHE A 196 -21.89 -1.53 -1.62
N GLY A 197 -21.40 -2.36 -2.55
CA GLY A 197 -22.10 -3.51 -3.13
C GLY A 197 -22.39 -4.70 -2.20
N TYR A 198 -22.23 -4.56 -0.88
CA TYR A 198 -22.65 -5.59 0.07
C TYR A 198 -24.15 -5.47 0.35
N VAL A 199 -24.95 -6.18 -0.45
CA VAL A 199 -26.31 -6.56 -0.01
C VAL A 199 -26.14 -7.61 1.08
N TYR A 200 -26.36 -7.22 2.34
CA TYR A 200 -26.42 -8.15 3.45
C TYR A 200 -27.64 -9.07 3.26
N HIS A 201 -27.44 -10.25 2.69
CA HIS A 201 -28.43 -11.32 2.73
C HIS A 201 -28.36 -12.01 4.09
N ILE A 202 -29.21 -11.59 5.01
CA ILE A 202 -29.43 -12.32 6.26
C ILE A 202 -30.27 -13.56 5.94
N ASN A 203 -29.61 -14.67 5.61
CA ASN A 203 -30.26 -15.97 5.55
C ASN A 203 -30.33 -16.55 6.97
N ASN A 204 -31.50 -16.44 7.55
CA ASN A 204 -31.79 -17.01 8.86
C ASN A 204 -32.48 -18.37 8.63
N ASN A 205 -31.65 -19.43 8.57
CA ASN A 205 -32.08 -20.82 8.35
C ASN A 205 -32.35 -21.59 9.66
N GLY A 206 -32.37 -20.89 10.80
CA GLY A 206 -32.63 -21.49 12.11
C GLY A 206 -34.12 -21.62 12.40
N SER A 207 -34.49 -22.58 13.26
CA SER A 207 -35.84 -22.64 13.83
C SER A 207 -36.03 -21.48 14.83
N GLY A 208 -36.81 -20.48 14.45
CA GLY A 208 -37.12 -19.33 15.29
C GLY A 208 -38.18 -18.43 14.64
N LEU A 209 -38.85 -17.60 15.44
CA LEU A 209 -39.81 -16.62 14.94
C LEU A 209 -39.08 -15.55 14.11
N GLN A 210 -39.35 -15.49 12.82
CA GLN A 210 -38.87 -14.43 11.94
C GLN A 210 -39.94 -13.34 11.82
N PRO A 211 -39.58 -12.06 11.97
CA PRO A 211 -40.51 -10.97 11.68
C PRO A 211 -40.75 -10.91 10.16
N VAL A 212 -41.85 -11.53 9.71
CA VAL A 212 -42.33 -11.43 8.32
C VAL A 212 -43.15 -10.14 8.19
N HIS A 213 -42.70 -9.22 7.35
CA HIS A 213 -43.46 -8.03 7.02
C HIS A 213 -44.39 -8.30 5.85
N SER A 214 -45.70 -8.40 6.11
CA SER A 214 -46.73 -8.61 5.07
C SER A 214 -47.41 -7.32 4.58
N GLY A 215 -46.97 -6.15 5.06
CA GLY A 215 -47.49 -4.84 4.66
C GLY A 215 -46.76 -4.20 3.47
N ARG A 216 -47.30 -3.10 2.94
CA ARG A 216 -46.60 -2.22 1.99
C ARG A 216 -45.77 -1.18 2.75
N GLY A 217 -44.47 -1.09 2.45
CA GLY A 217 -43.52 -0.15 3.07
C GLY A 217 -42.10 -0.72 3.15
N HIS A 218 -41.12 0.11 3.53
CA HIS A 218 -39.74 -0.36 3.77
C HIS A 218 -39.61 -1.02 5.14
N GLN A 219 -39.06 -2.23 5.19
CA GLN A 219 -38.78 -2.92 6.44
C GLN A 219 -37.43 -2.46 6.99
N HIS A 220 -37.43 -1.81 8.16
CA HIS A 220 -36.21 -1.41 8.85
C HIS A 220 -35.82 -2.52 9.84
N ILE A 221 -34.88 -3.39 9.45
CA ILE A 221 -34.40 -4.47 10.32
C ILE A 221 -33.17 -3.96 11.10
N TYR A 222 -33.38 -3.56 12.36
CA TYR A 222 -32.26 -3.36 13.27
C TYR A 222 -31.72 -4.72 13.69
N GLY A 223 -30.71 -5.21 12.98
CA GLY A 223 -29.96 -6.38 13.38
C GLY A 223 -29.10 -6.04 14.58
N HIS A 224 -29.65 -5.95 15.79
CA HIS A 224 -28.98 -6.19 17.08
C HIS A 224 -30.05 -6.25 18.19
N ASN A 225 -30.10 -7.39 18.90
CA ASN A 225 -30.85 -7.68 20.12
C ASN A 225 -32.38 -7.77 20.04
N MET A 226 -32.88 -8.84 19.42
CA MET A 226 -34.08 -9.51 19.92
C MET A 226 -33.62 -10.55 20.95
N GLY A 227 -34.01 -10.40 22.21
CA GLY A 227 -33.45 -11.09 23.39
C GLY A 227 -33.62 -12.61 23.45
N GLY A 228 -32.95 -13.33 22.56
CA GLY A 228 -32.81 -14.79 22.58
C GLY A 228 -31.49 -15.21 21.96
N THR A 229 -30.92 -16.31 22.44
CA THR A 229 -29.62 -16.83 21.99
C THR A 229 -29.70 -17.29 20.54
N PHE A 230 -29.24 -16.45 19.61
CA PHE A 230 -29.30 -16.70 18.17
C PHE A 230 -28.25 -17.74 17.76
N HIS A 231 -28.68 -18.99 17.55
CA HIS A 231 -27.84 -20.06 17.02
C HIS A 231 -28.31 -20.38 15.60
N GLY A 232 -27.52 -20.04 14.57
CA GLY A 232 -27.81 -20.43 13.19
C GLY A 232 -27.70 -19.33 12.13
N ALA A 233 -27.19 -18.13 12.46
CA ALA A 233 -26.82 -17.16 11.43
C ALA A 233 -25.77 -17.79 10.51
N THR A 234 -26.14 -18.07 9.26
CA THR A 234 -25.17 -18.47 8.23
C THR A 234 -25.03 -17.29 7.30
N HIS A 235 -23.86 -16.66 7.32
CA HIS A 235 -23.54 -15.56 6.41
C HIS A 235 -23.19 -16.18 5.06
N VAL A 236 -24.10 -16.07 4.09
CA VAL A 236 -23.87 -16.53 2.72
C VAL A 236 -23.54 -15.31 1.85
N TYR A 237 -22.40 -15.38 1.17
CA TYR A 237 -21.96 -14.36 0.23
C TYR A 237 -22.33 -14.81 -1.19
N SER A 238 -23.07 -13.99 -1.93
CA SER A 238 -23.29 -14.21 -3.35
C SER A 238 -22.92 -12.95 -4.13
N ALA A 239 -21.98 -13.09 -5.06
CA ALA A 239 -21.72 -12.07 -6.08
C ALA A 239 -22.90 -12.02 -7.04
N LYS A 240 -23.41 -10.82 -7.33
CA LYS A 240 -24.39 -10.64 -8.41
C LYS A 240 -23.66 -10.82 -9.74
N LEU A 241 -23.93 -11.92 -10.43
CA LEU A 241 -23.65 -12.02 -11.86
C LEU A 241 -24.69 -11.16 -12.58
N HIS A 242 -24.25 -10.10 -13.25
CA HIS A 242 -25.08 -9.40 -14.21
C HIS A 242 -25.31 -10.35 -15.40
N GLN A 243 -26.57 -10.79 -15.54
CA GLN A 243 -27.08 -11.39 -16.75
C GLN A 243 -27.62 -10.22 -17.60
N GLU A 244 -26.94 -9.94 -18.71
CA GLU A 244 -27.43 -9.00 -19.72
C GLU A 244 -28.53 -9.67 -20.54
N ASP A 245 -29.68 -9.00 -20.64
CA ASP A 245 -30.75 -9.25 -21.64
C ASP A 245 -30.56 -8.27 -22.82
#